data_AF-A0A945ATW5-F1
#
_entry.id   AF-A0A945ATW5-F1
#
_cell.length_a   1.000
_cell.length_b   1.000
_cell.length_c   1.000
_cell.angle_alpha   90.00
_cell.angle_beta   90.00
_cell.angle_gamma   90.00
#
_symmetry.space_group_name_H-M   'P 1'
#
loop_
_entity.id
_entity.type
_entity.pdbx_description
1 polymer ?
#
loop_
_entity_poly.entity_id
_entity_poly.type
_entity_poly.pdbx_seq_one_letter_code
_entity_poly.pdbx_strand_id
1 'polypeptide(L)'
;MKVISNIVASVLTSCVGSFSSSMAIDAKVAVTNKVVHGFAIIFMMSMGLVTQASQGSDVPEALNTFLGNHCIGCHDNAEASGGLNIQSLDWNLDDPHITNIWVKVHDRIAAEEMPPEDASSLGEVERGVAIEDLAGRIQQFQEKNYAKHGRAVSRRVNRFEYENILRDLLHDPTLRVADQLPLDGKVHGFAKVGTALDVSHVQVNAYLDAAEFALRRAL
;
A
#
# COMPACT_ATOMS: atom_id res chain seq x y z
N MET A 1 -41.11 -2.09 22.17
CA MET A 1 -41.08 -1.35 23.45
C MET A 1 -40.91 -2.35 24.59
N LYS A 2 -39.79 -2.20 25.34
CA LYS A 2 -39.48 -2.64 26.73
C LYS A 2 -39.70 -4.12 27.10
N VAL A 3 -38.65 -4.92 27.31
CA VAL A 3 -37.67 -4.94 28.45
C VAL A 3 -38.33 -5.37 29.77
N ILE A 4 -37.80 -6.45 30.38
CA ILE A 4 -37.58 -6.77 31.83
C ILE A 4 -36.93 -8.20 31.83
N SER A 5 -35.64 -8.44 32.10
CA SER A 5 -34.79 -8.24 33.30
C SER A 5 -34.75 -9.45 34.26
N ASN A 6 -33.56 -10.07 34.32
CA ASN A 6 -32.80 -10.63 35.46
C ASN A 6 -33.42 -11.66 36.43
N ILE A 7 -32.75 -12.81 36.57
CA ILE A 7 -32.47 -13.44 37.88
C ILE A 7 -31.01 -13.94 37.91
N VAL A 8 -30.29 -13.49 38.93
CA VAL A 8 -28.88 -13.70 39.25
C VAL A 8 -28.78 -14.70 40.40
N ALA A 9 -27.78 -15.59 40.31
CA ALA A 9 -27.00 -16.27 41.35
C ALA A 9 -27.66 -16.84 42.63
N SER A 10 -27.30 -18.10 42.91
CA SER A 10 -26.74 -18.61 44.19
C SER A 10 -27.22 -20.05 44.43
N VAL A 11 -26.31 -20.97 44.72
CA VAL A 11 -26.33 -21.81 45.95
C VAL A 11 -24.99 -22.57 46.04
N LEU A 12 -24.22 -22.21 47.07
CA LEU A 12 -23.12 -22.96 47.70
C LEU A 12 -23.67 -24.10 48.56
N THR A 13 -23.07 -25.30 48.54
CA THR A 13 -22.77 -26.26 49.68
C THR A 13 -22.17 -27.55 49.07
N SER A 14 -21.19 -28.32 49.57
CA SER A 14 -20.78 -28.83 50.91
C SER A 14 -19.38 -29.48 50.77
N CYS A 15 -18.37 -29.25 51.62
CA CYS A 15 -18.01 -29.87 52.94
C CYS A 15 -17.34 -31.27 52.95
N VAL A 16 -16.44 -31.44 53.95
CA VAL A 16 -15.69 -32.62 54.48
C VAL A 16 -14.27 -32.82 53.89
N GLY A 17 -13.16 -32.97 54.64
CA GLY A 17 -12.93 -33.13 56.08
C GLY A 17 -11.42 -33.16 56.40
N SER A 18 -11.09 -33.02 57.68
CA SER A 18 -9.76 -32.80 58.27
C SER A 18 -9.21 -34.09 58.90
N PHE A 19 -7.88 -34.34 58.86
CA PHE A 19 -7.21 -35.19 59.85
C PHE A 19 -5.76 -34.74 60.11
N SER A 20 -5.46 -34.67 61.40
CA SER A 20 -4.28 -34.14 62.08
C SER A 20 -3.08 -35.08 62.06
N SER A 21 -1.87 -34.53 62.10
CA SER A 21 -0.78 -35.01 62.97
C SER A 21 0.29 -33.92 63.14
N SER A 22 0.60 -33.62 64.40
CA SER A 22 1.65 -32.71 64.86
C SER A 22 2.75 -33.54 65.51
N MET A 23 4.03 -33.24 65.24
CA MET A 23 5.10 -33.39 66.22
C MET A 23 6.34 -32.58 65.83
N ALA A 24 6.54 -31.51 66.61
CA ALA A 24 7.79 -30.90 67.11
C ALA A 24 9.08 -30.94 66.25
N ILE A 25 9.71 -29.79 66.06
CA ILE A 25 10.86 -29.33 66.88
C ILE A 25 11.18 -27.87 66.52
N ASP A 26 11.29 -27.05 67.55
CA ASP A 26 11.75 -25.66 67.51
C ASP A 26 13.27 -25.57 67.24
N ALA A 27 13.65 -24.66 66.36
CA ALA A 27 14.94 -23.97 66.45
C ALA A 27 14.77 -22.51 66.00
N LYS A 28 14.78 -21.61 66.98
CA LYS A 28 15.01 -20.17 66.80
C LYS A 28 16.30 -19.97 66.00
N VAL A 29 16.30 -19.05 65.04
CA VAL A 29 17.02 -17.77 65.12
C VAL A 29 16.71 -16.97 63.85
N ALA A 30 16.36 -15.72 64.09
CA ALA A 30 15.95 -14.71 63.13
C ALA A 30 17.04 -14.32 62.12
N VAL A 31 16.62 -13.43 61.21
CA VAL A 31 17.44 -12.43 60.49
C VAL A 31 17.58 -12.70 58.98
N THR A 32 16.63 -12.08 58.24
CA THR A 32 16.79 -11.38 56.95
C THR A 32 17.42 -12.13 55.76
N ASN A 33 16.67 -12.28 54.66
CA ASN A 33 16.85 -11.39 53.50
C ASN A 33 15.73 -11.56 52.45
N LYS A 34 15.13 -10.43 52.09
CA LYS A 34 14.03 -10.29 51.13
C LYS A 34 14.56 -10.21 49.69
N VAL A 35 14.91 -11.34 49.05
CA VAL A 35 15.37 -11.32 47.63
C VAL A 35 14.68 -12.35 46.74
N VAL A 36 13.60 -13.01 47.20
CA VAL A 36 12.86 -13.98 46.36
C VAL A 36 11.63 -13.35 45.66
N HIS A 37 11.27 -12.11 46.00
CA HIS A 37 10.07 -11.45 45.46
C HIS A 37 10.31 -10.66 44.16
N GLY A 38 11.53 -10.66 43.61
CA GLY A 38 11.91 -9.87 42.44
C GLY A 38 11.61 -10.50 41.07
N PHE A 39 11.26 -11.79 41.02
CA PHE A 39 11.17 -12.52 39.74
C PHE A 39 9.74 -12.90 39.31
N ALA A 40 8.75 -12.77 40.18
CA ALA A 40 7.38 -13.23 39.87
C ALA A 40 6.52 -12.22 39.08
N ILE A 41 6.90 -10.93 39.06
CA ILE A 41 6.10 -9.89 38.39
C ILE A 41 6.54 -9.67 36.93
N ILE A 42 7.75 -10.10 36.55
CA ILE A 42 8.29 -9.89 35.19
C ILE A 42 7.78 -10.93 34.18
N PHE A 43 7.20 -12.04 34.63
CA PHE A 43 6.68 -13.08 33.74
C PHE A 43 5.20 -12.88 33.33
N MET A 44 4.50 -11.92 33.94
CA MET A 44 3.09 -11.63 33.65
C MET A 44 2.93 -10.40 32.74
N MET A 45 3.94 -10.11 31.91
CA MET A 45 3.96 -8.96 31.00
C MET A 45 4.68 -9.30 29.68
N SER A 46 4.45 -10.51 29.16
CA SER A 46 5.09 -11.00 27.93
C SER A 46 4.16 -11.72 26.95
N MET A 47 2.83 -11.70 27.17
CA MET A 47 1.87 -12.35 26.27
C MET A 47 0.83 -11.35 25.76
N GLY A 48 1.29 -10.38 24.97
CA GLY A 48 0.47 -9.41 24.27
C GLY A 48 0.98 -9.18 22.85
N LEU A 49 1.38 -10.25 22.16
CA LEU A 49 1.57 -10.19 20.71
C LEU A 49 0.19 -10.08 20.09
N VAL A 50 -0.28 -8.84 19.88
CA VAL A 50 -1.42 -8.57 19.02
C VAL A 50 -1.01 -8.98 17.62
N THR A 51 -1.43 -10.17 17.19
CA THR A 51 -1.45 -10.53 15.77
C THR A 51 -2.41 -9.58 15.08
N GLN A 52 -1.88 -8.52 14.49
CA GLN A 52 -2.61 -7.76 13.47
C GLN A 52 -2.78 -8.70 12.28
N ALA A 53 -3.91 -9.39 12.22
CA ALA A 53 -4.38 -9.95 10.98
C ALA A 53 -4.60 -8.76 10.04
N SER A 54 -3.82 -8.68 8.95
CA SER A 54 -4.17 -7.83 7.83
C SER A 54 -5.50 -8.36 7.29
N GLN A 55 -6.60 -7.70 7.62
CA GLN A 55 -7.84 -7.91 6.90
C GLN A 55 -7.57 -7.37 5.50
N GLY A 56 -7.34 -8.27 4.55
CA GLY A 56 -7.61 -7.95 3.15
C GLY A 56 -9.02 -7.39 3.14
N SER A 57 -9.18 -6.16 2.66
CA SER A 57 -10.52 -5.58 2.64
C SER A 57 -11.32 -6.42 1.66
N ASP A 58 -12.57 -6.73 1.96
CA ASP A 58 -13.43 -7.33 0.95
C ASP A 58 -13.69 -6.30 -0.16
N VAL A 59 -13.84 -6.78 -1.41
CA VAL A 59 -14.31 -5.94 -2.51
C VAL A 59 -15.65 -5.32 -2.08
N PRO A 60 -15.83 -4.00 -2.23
CA PRO A 60 -17.07 -3.33 -1.85
C PRO A 60 -18.31 -4.00 -2.46
N GLU A 61 -19.37 -4.18 -1.68
CA GLU A 61 -20.52 -5.01 -2.06
C GLU A 61 -21.17 -4.61 -3.40
N ALA A 62 -21.32 -3.31 -3.66
CA ALA A 62 -21.87 -2.81 -4.92
C ALA A 62 -21.01 -3.21 -6.13
N LEU A 63 -19.69 -3.03 -6.01
CA LEU A 63 -18.73 -3.41 -7.04
C LEU A 63 -18.68 -4.94 -7.19
N ASN A 64 -18.70 -5.69 -6.09
CA ASN A 64 -18.70 -7.15 -6.14
C ASN A 64 -19.95 -7.71 -6.83
N THR A 65 -21.11 -7.09 -6.60
CA THR A 65 -22.37 -7.44 -7.28
C THR A 65 -22.25 -7.22 -8.78
N PHE A 66 -21.72 -6.07 -9.19
CA PHE A 66 -21.47 -5.76 -10.61
C PHE A 66 -20.52 -6.77 -11.26
N LEU A 67 -19.38 -7.05 -10.62
CA LEU A 67 -18.39 -8.02 -11.11
C LEU A 67 -18.99 -9.43 -11.21
N GLY A 68 -19.83 -9.81 -10.26
CA GLY A 68 -20.55 -11.08 -10.28
C GLY A 68 -21.50 -11.23 -11.45
N ASN A 69 -22.20 -10.16 -11.82
CA ASN A 69 -23.19 -10.18 -12.90
C ASN A 69 -22.56 -10.15 -14.29
N HIS A 70 -21.43 -9.45 -14.47
CA HIS A 70 -20.90 -9.12 -15.80
C HIS A 70 -19.51 -9.67 -16.10
N CYS A 71 -18.72 -10.05 -15.08
CA CYS A 71 -17.30 -10.33 -15.27
C CYS A 71 -16.93 -11.79 -14.92
N ILE A 72 -17.53 -12.35 -13.87
CA ILE A 72 -17.20 -13.72 -13.41
C ILE A 72 -17.44 -14.78 -14.50
N GLY A 73 -18.39 -14.55 -15.42
CA GLY A 73 -18.66 -15.51 -16.50
C GLY A 73 -17.46 -15.82 -17.42
N CYS A 74 -16.46 -14.94 -17.49
CA CYS A 74 -15.27 -15.13 -18.35
C CYS A 74 -13.93 -14.91 -17.61
N HIS A 75 -13.98 -14.45 -16.35
CA HIS A 75 -12.81 -14.09 -15.54
C HIS A 75 -12.88 -14.74 -14.15
N ASP A 76 -13.03 -16.05 -14.11
CA ASP A 76 -13.07 -16.84 -12.89
C ASP A 76 -11.90 -17.85 -12.80
N ASN A 77 -12.00 -18.77 -11.84
CA ASN A 77 -10.99 -19.82 -11.63
C ASN A 77 -10.98 -20.87 -12.75
N ALA A 78 -12.07 -21.06 -13.48
CA ALA A 78 -12.19 -22.06 -14.54
C ALA A 78 -11.80 -21.47 -15.90
N GLU A 79 -12.17 -20.22 -16.15
CA GLU A 79 -11.94 -19.45 -17.36
C GLU A 79 -11.36 -18.08 -16.98
N ALA A 80 -10.04 -17.94 -17.16
CA ALA A 80 -9.31 -16.70 -16.89
C ALA A 80 -8.98 -15.97 -18.20
N SER A 81 -10.01 -15.51 -18.90
CA SER A 81 -9.83 -14.79 -20.18
C SER A 81 -8.87 -13.62 -20.00
N GLY A 82 -7.92 -13.46 -20.92
CA GLY A 82 -6.89 -12.43 -20.81
C GLY A 82 -5.95 -12.58 -19.61
N GLY A 83 -5.92 -13.73 -18.94
CA GLY A 83 -5.11 -13.99 -17.75
C GLY A 83 -5.61 -13.31 -16.47
N LEU A 84 -6.86 -12.84 -16.46
CA LEU A 84 -7.49 -12.20 -15.30
C LEU A 84 -8.48 -13.17 -14.64
N ASN A 85 -8.31 -13.37 -13.33
CA ASN A 85 -9.24 -14.09 -12.48
C ASN A 85 -9.69 -13.15 -11.35
N ILE A 86 -10.95 -12.73 -11.39
CA ILE A 86 -11.53 -11.77 -10.46
C ILE A 86 -11.85 -12.42 -9.11
N GLN A 87 -12.18 -13.72 -9.09
CA GLN A 87 -12.51 -14.43 -7.85
C GLN A 87 -11.31 -14.54 -6.90
N SER A 88 -10.09 -14.62 -7.44
CA SER A 88 -8.85 -14.63 -6.65
C SER A 88 -8.23 -13.23 -6.50
N LEU A 89 -8.84 -12.19 -7.05
CA LEU A 89 -8.27 -10.85 -7.03
C LEU A 89 -8.65 -10.12 -5.74
N ASP A 90 -7.68 -9.98 -4.85
CA ASP A 90 -7.88 -9.27 -3.58
C ASP A 90 -8.15 -7.78 -3.78
N TRP A 91 -8.92 -7.19 -2.86
CA TRP A 91 -9.03 -5.73 -2.74
C TRP A 91 -7.93 -5.19 -1.83
N ASN A 92 -6.71 -5.23 -2.33
CA ASN A 92 -5.52 -4.70 -1.66
C ASN A 92 -4.86 -3.61 -2.50
N LEU A 93 -5.32 -2.37 -2.32
CA LEU A 93 -4.75 -1.22 -3.05
C LEU A 93 -3.34 -0.83 -2.54
N ASP A 94 -2.89 -1.35 -1.39
CA ASP A 94 -1.51 -1.16 -0.93
C ASP A 94 -0.49 -1.94 -1.78
N ASP A 95 -0.92 -2.97 -2.51
CA ASP A 95 -0.08 -3.65 -3.50
C ASP A 95 -0.16 -2.92 -4.86
N PRO A 96 0.95 -2.37 -5.37
CA PRO A 96 0.98 -1.70 -6.68
C PRO A 96 0.59 -2.61 -7.84
N HIS A 97 0.86 -3.92 -7.76
CA HIS A 97 0.49 -4.88 -8.80
C HIS A 97 -1.04 -5.04 -8.86
N ILE A 98 -1.67 -5.26 -7.70
CA ILE A 98 -3.13 -5.40 -7.59
C ILE A 98 -3.84 -4.11 -7.99
N THR A 99 -3.34 -2.96 -7.54
CA THR A 99 -3.88 -1.65 -7.95
C THR A 99 -3.84 -1.47 -9.46
N ASN A 100 -2.74 -1.83 -10.11
CA ASN A 100 -2.62 -1.74 -11.58
C ASN A 100 -3.60 -2.67 -12.30
N ILE A 101 -3.95 -3.82 -11.72
CA ILE A 101 -4.99 -4.70 -12.28
C ILE A 101 -6.35 -4.00 -12.19
N TRP A 102 -6.71 -3.42 -11.04
CA TRP A 102 -7.98 -2.69 -10.88
C TRP A 102 -8.07 -1.46 -11.78
N VAL A 103 -6.98 -0.71 -11.98
CA VAL A 103 -6.93 0.39 -12.95
C VAL A 103 -7.17 -0.13 -14.37
N LYS A 104 -6.57 -1.25 -14.76
CA LYS A 104 -6.83 -1.86 -16.07
C LYS A 104 -8.28 -2.32 -16.21
N VAL A 105 -8.88 -2.90 -15.18
CA VAL A 105 -10.30 -3.29 -15.18
C VAL A 105 -11.16 -2.05 -15.44
N HIS A 106 -10.92 -0.96 -14.71
CA HIS A 106 -11.58 0.32 -14.94
C HIS A 106 -11.43 0.78 -16.40
N ASP A 107 -10.20 0.82 -16.92
CA ASP A 107 -9.91 1.34 -18.25
C ASP A 107 -10.58 0.52 -19.37
N ARG A 108 -10.65 -0.81 -19.22
CA ARG A 108 -11.32 -1.69 -20.19
C ARG A 108 -12.84 -1.53 -20.19
N ILE A 109 -13.44 -1.29 -19.01
CA ILE A 109 -14.88 -1.01 -18.91
C ILE A 109 -15.19 0.38 -19.49
N ALA A 110 -14.34 1.37 -19.20
CA ALA A 110 -14.48 2.74 -19.68
C ALA A 110 -14.27 2.87 -21.20
N ALA A 111 -13.41 2.03 -21.78
CA ALA A 111 -13.18 1.95 -23.23
C ALA A 111 -14.23 1.13 -23.98
N GLU A 112 -15.27 0.63 -23.29
CA GLU A 112 -16.32 -0.25 -23.85
C GLU A 112 -15.80 -1.57 -24.45
N GLU A 113 -14.54 -1.94 -24.17
CA GLU A 113 -13.98 -3.21 -24.62
C GLU A 113 -14.46 -4.39 -23.77
N MET A 114 -14.90 -4.10 -22.54
CA MET A 114 -15.49 -5.07 -21.63
C MET A 114 -16.90 -4.62 -21.20
N PRO A 115 -17.88 -5.54 -21.17
CA PRO A 115 -17.86 -6.89 -21.74
C PRO A 115 -17.79 -6.89 -23.28
N PRO A 116 -17.25 -7.94 -23.93
CA PRO A 116 -17.21 -8.02 -25.39
C PRO A 116 -18.61 -8.17 -26.00
N GLU A 117 -18.75 -7.89 -27.30
CA GLU A 117 -20.05 -7.87 -28.01
C GLU A 117 -20.81 -9.20 -27.96
N ASP A 118 -20.10 -10.33 -27.82
CA ASP A 118 -20.65 -11.68 -27.72
C ASP A 118 -21.01 -12.11 -26.28
N ALA A 119 -20.75 -11.25 -25.29
CA ALA A 119 -21.02 -11.50 -23.87
C ALA A 119 -22.22 -10.68 -23.34
N SER A 120 -22.29 -10.50 -22.01
CA SER A 120 -23.40 -9.79 -21.36
C SER A 120 -23.51 -8.35 -21.84
N SER A 121 -24.71 -7.92 -22.23
CA SER A 121 -24.99 -6.50 -22.51
C SER A 121 -24.91 -5.71 -21.21
N LEU A 122 -23.95 -4.79 -21.11
CA LEU A 122 -23.85 -3.83 -20.01
C LEU A 122 -24.47 -2.48 -20.41
N GLY A 123 -25.48 -2.04 -19.65
CA GLY A 123 -26.17 -0.77 -19.93
C GLY A 123 -25.31 0.45 -19.62
N GLU A 124 -25.49 1.54 -20.37
CA GLU A 124 -24.70 2.77 -20.24
C GLU A 124 -24.70 3.36 -18.81
N VAL A 125 -25.88 3.39 -18.17
CA VAL A 125 -26.01 3.90 -16.80
C VAL A 125 -25.27 3.03 -15.79
N GLU A 126 -25.37 1.71 -15.95
CA GLU A 126 -24.71 0.76 -15.05
C GLU A 126 -23.19 0.79 -15.21
N ARG A 127 -22.71 0.89 -16.46
CA ARG A 127 -21.30 1.13 -16.79
C ARG A 127 -20.78 2.39 -16.11
N GLY A 128 -21.50 3.51 -16.28
CA GLY A 128 -21.14 4.80 -15.69
C GLY A 128 -21.01 4.74 -14.17
N VAL A 129 -21.98 4.11 -13.50
CA VAL A 129 -21.95 3.92 -12.04
C VAL A 129 -20.77 3.06 -11.60
N ALA A 130 -20.49 1.96 -12.33
CA ALA A 130 -19.40 1.06 -11.98
C ALA A 130 -18.01 1.71 -12.15
N ILE A 131 -17.78 2.44 -13.25
CA ILE A 131 -16.50 3.13 -13.47
C ILE A 131 -16.31 4.28 -12.49
N GLU A 132 -17.37 5.03 -12.16
CA GLU A 132 -17.29 6.13 -11.19
C GLU A 132 -17.00 5.61 -9.78
N ASP A 133 -17.66 4.52 -9.35
CA ASP A 133 -17.40 3.90 -8.04
C ASP A 133 -15.97 3.34 -7.96
N LEU A 134 -15.51 2.60 -8.98
CA LEU A 134 -14.16 2.04 -9.02
C LEU A 134 -13.10 3.14 -9.05
N ALA A 135 -13.28 4.16 -9.90
CA ALA A 135 -12.38 5.30 -10.00
C ALA A 135 -12.33 6.09 -8.68
N GLY A 136 -13.48 6.39 -8.08
CA GLY A 136 -13.57 7.13 -6.82
C GLY A 136 -12.84 6.44 -5.68
N ARG A 137 -12.89 5.10 -5.61
CA ARG A 137 -12.18 4.33 -4.59
C ARG A 137 -10.67 4.32 -4.79
N ILE A 138 -10.23 4.09 -6.02
CA ILE A 138 -8.80 4.13 -6.37
C ILE A 138 -8.24 5.53 -6.09
N GLN A 139 -8.96 6.58 -6.49
CA GLN A 139 -8.56 7.97 -6.24
C GLN A 139 -8.50 8.28 -4.75
N GLN A 140 -9.53 7.91 -3.96
CA GLN A 140 -9.52 8.15 -2.52
C GLN A 140 -8.34 7.45 -1.83
N PHE A 141 -8.00 6.23 -2.26
CA PHE A 141 -6.82 5.52 -1.77
C PHE A 141 -5.53 6.26 -2.13
N GLN A 142 -5.37 6.69 -3.39
CA GLN A 142 -4.20 7.45 -3.84
C GLN A 142 -4.05 8.77 -3.10
N GLU A 143 -5.15 9.52 -2.90
CA GLU A 143 -5.15 10.77 -2.14
C GLU A 143 -4.68 10.59 -0.70
N LYS A 144 -5.16 9.54 -0.01
CA LYS A 144 -4.69 9.18 1.34
C LYS A 144 -3.21 8.85 1.34
N ASN A 145 -2.73 8.11 0.35
CA ASN A 145 -1.30 7.82 0.21
C ASN A 145 -0.47 9.07 -0.06
N TYR A 146 -0.93 9.95 -0.94
CA TYR A 146 -0.25 11.21 -1.21
C TYR A 146 -0.21 12.13 0.00
N ALA A 147 -1.26 12.16 0.81
CA ALA A 147 -1.28 12.92 2.06
C ALA A 147 -0.25 12.38 3.07
N LYS A 148 -0.02 11.06 3.09
CA LYS A 148 0.89 10.40 4.04
C LYS A 148 2.35 10.40 3.59
N HIS A 149 2.60 10.18 2.30
CA HIS A 149 3.93 9.93 1.74
C HIS A 149 4.42 11.04 0.81
N GLY A 150 3.57 12.00 0.48
CA GLY A 150 3.81 12.95 -0.59
C GLY A 150 3.50 12.36 -1.97
N ARG A 151 3.45 13.23 -2.98
CA ARG A 151 3.40 12.80 -4.38
C ARG A 151 4.80 12.45 -4.87
N ALA A 152 4.87 11.61 -5.91
CA ALA A 152 6.10 11.44 -6.66
C ALA A 152 6.61 12.83 -7.11
N VAL A 153 7.86 13.14 -6.78
CA VAL A 153 8.47 14.42 -7.11
C VAL A 153 8.84 14.39 -8.58
N SER A 154 8.31 15.35 -9.36
CA SER A 154 8.77 15.54 -10.74
C SER A 154 10.27 15.85 -10.71
N ARG A 155 11.06 15.06 -11.45
CA ARG A 155 12.50 15.28 -11.59
C ARG A 155 12.79 15.71 -13.02
N ARG A 156 13.64 16.73 -13.18
CA ARG A 156 14.30 16.95 -14.47
C ARG A 156 15.41 15.93 -14.69
N VAL A 157 15.85 15.80 -15.93
CA VAL A 157 17.11 15.13 -16.25
C VAL A 157 18.28 15.95 -15.71
N ASN A 158 19.30 15.28 -15.18
CA ASN A 158 20.51 15.98 -14.74
C ASN A 158 21.38 16.37 -15.96
N ARG A 159 22.38 17.22 -15.78
CA ARG A 159 23.18 17.76 -16.90
C ARG A 159 23.91 16.69 -17.72
N PHE A 160 24.35 15.62 -17.08
CA PHE A 160 25.01 14.50 -17.76
C PHE A 160 24.01 13.58 -18.45
N GLU A 161 22.83 13.38 -17.86
CA GLU A 161 21.72 12.67 -18.49
C GLU A 161 21.25 13.41 -19.74
N TYR A 162 21.10 14.73 -19.66
CA TYR A 162 20.74 15.56 -20.81
C TYR A 162 21.79 15.47 -21.93
N GLU A 163 23.08 15.58 -21.61
CA GLU A 163 24.16 15.39 -22.58
C GLU A 163 24.09 14.00 -23.23
N ASN A 164 23.92 12.94 -22.45
CA ASN A 164 23.85 11.58 -22.99
C ASN A 164 22.60 11.36 -23.86
N ILE A 165 21.46 11.96 -23.51
CA ILE A 165 20.25 11.94 -24.34
C ILE A 165 20.53 12.60 -25.70
N LEU A 166 21.19 13.76 -25.72
CA LEU A 166 21.54 14.43 -26.97
C LEU A 166 22.58 13.66 -27.79
N ARG A 167 23.57 13.02 -27.15
CA ARG A 167 24.52 12.13 -27.84
C ARG A 167 23.81 10.99 -28.55
N ASP A 168 22.87 10.35 -27.85
CA ASP A 168 22.11 9.22 -28.37
C ASP A 168 21.18 9.65 -29.50
N LEU A 169 20.41 10.73 -29.29
CA LEU A 169 19.45 11.24 -30.26
C LEU A 169 20.12 11.75 -31.55
N LEU A 170 21.27 12.41 -31.43
CA LEU A 170 21.98 13.02 -32.56
C LEU A 170 23.09 12.12 -33.12
N HIS A 171 23.29 10.93 -32.55
CA HIS A 171 24.37 10.01 -32.87
C HIS A 171 25.78 10.65 -32.84
N ASP A 172 26.00 11.66 -31.99
CA ASP A 172 27.30 12.31 -31.78
C ASP A 172 27.87 11.91 -30.41
N PRO A 173 28.71 10.86 -30.32
CA PRO A 173 29.29 10.43 -29.05
C PRO A 173 30.29 11.43 -28.46
N THR A 174 30.75 12.41 -29.26
CA THR A 174 31.74 13.41 -28.86
C THR A 174 31.12 14.70 -28.33
N LEU A 175 29.79 14.84 -28.39
CA LEU A 175 29.09 16.04 -27.92
C LEU A 175 29.37 16.29 -26.43
N ARG A 176 29.74 17.53 -26.09
CA ARG A 176 30.02 18.00 -24.72
C ARG A 176 29.19 19.24 -24.42
N VAL A 177 28.09 19.07 -23.71
CA VAL A 177 27.14 20.14 -23.34
C VAL A 177 26.80 20.17 -21.86
N ALA A 178 27.21 19.16 -21.08
CA ALA A 178 26.93 19.11 -19.64
C ALA A 178 27.49 20.32 -18.88
N ASP A 179 28.61 20.88 -19.34
CA ASP A 179 29.25 22.05 -18.73
C ASP A 179 28.63 23.39 -19.18
N GLN A 180 27.72 23.37 -20.15
CA GLN A 180 26.91 24.53 -20.55
C GLN A 180 25.67 24.70 -19.66
N LEU A 181 25.35 23.66 -18.88
CA LEU A 181 24.19 23.66 -17.99
C LEU A 181 24.61 24.03 -16.55
N PRO A 182 23.71 24.70 -15.78
CA PRO A 182 23.92 24.91 -14.36
C PRO A 182 24.18 23.62 -13.59
N LEU A 183 24.90 23.74 -12.47
CA LEU A 183 25.20 22.59 -11.62
C LEU A 183 23.92 22.03 -10.97
N ASP A 184 23.84 20.70 -10.94
CA ASP A 184 22.73 19.98 -10.31
C ASP A 184 22.89 19.93 -8.79
N GLY A 185 21.77 20.02 -8.07
CA GLY A 185 21.72 19.73 -6.64
C GLY A 185 22.03 18.26 -6.36
N LYS A 186 22.62 17.99 -5.20
CA LYS A 186 22.96 16.64 -4.74
C LYS A 186 22.36 16.38 -3.37
N VAL A 187 21.78 15.21 -3.19
CA VAL A 187 21.31 14.71 -1.89
C VAL A 187 22.08 13.45 -1.56
N HIS A 188 22.74 13.41 -0.40
CA HIS A 188 23.62 12.31 0.02
C HIS A 188 24.67 11.92 -1.04
N GLY A 189 25.15 12.90 -1.82
CA GLY A 189 26.12 12.68 -2.91
C GLY A 189 25.52 12.26 -4.25
N PHE A 190 24.21 12.00 -4.33
CA PHE A 190 23.52 11.59 -5.55
C PHE A 190 22.92 12.78 -6.30
N ALA A 191 23.22 12.89 -7.60
CA ALA A 191 22.72 13.94 -8.51
C ALA A 191 21.51 13.48 -9.36
N LYS A 192 20.74 12.50 -8.86
CA LYS A 192 19.56 11.94 -9.53
C LYS A 192 18.29 12.02 -8.67
N VAL A 193 18.39 12.66 -7.51
CA VAL A 193 17.30 12.75 -6.54
C VAL A 193 16.39 13.91 -6.93
N GLY A 194 15.12 13.62 -7.21
CA GLY A 194 14.16 14.62 -7.72
C GLY A 194 14.01 15.86 -6.83
N THR A 195 14.05 15.69 -5.51
CA THR A 195 13.96 16.81 -4.55
C THR A 195 15.14 17.78 -4.57
N ALA A 196 16.21 17.47 -5.32
CA ALA A 196 17.35 18.37 -5.51
C ALA A 196 17.54 18.80 -6.98
N LEU A 197 16.57 18.46 -7.84
CA LEU A 197 16.59 18.74 -9.26
C LEU A 197 15.43 19.68 -9.63
N ASP A 198 15.46 20.88 -9.06
CA ASP A 198 14.48 21.93 -9.37
C ASP A 198 14.72 22.52 -10.77
N VAL A 199 13.64 23.05 -11.36
CA VAL A 199 13.67 23.75 -12.65
C VAL A 199 13.54 25.25 -12.39
N SER A 200 14.50 26.03 -12.90
CA SER A 200 14.47 27.49 -12.88
C SER A 200 14.42 28.05 -14.30
N HIS A 201 14.06 29.33 -14.46
CA HIS A 201 14.12 30.00 -15.76
C HIS A 201 15.52 29.96 -16.39
N VAL A 202 16.57 30.06 -15.57
CA VAL A 202 17.96 29.94 -16.04
C VAL A 202 18.25 28.54 -16.58
N GLN A 203 17.74 27.50 -15.91
CA GLN A 203 17.90 26.12 -16.36
C GLN A 203 17.22 25.88 -17.70
N VAL A 204 16.01 26.41 -17.89
CA VAL A 204 15.25 26.27 -19.14
C VAL A 204 15.98 26.94 -20.30
N ASN A 205 16.47 28.17 -20.11
CA ASN A 205 17.24 28.87 -21.13
C ASN A 205 18.52 28.09 -21.50
N ALA A 206 19.26 27.60 -20.51
CA ALA A 206 20.46 26.82 -20.76
C ALA A 206 20.20 25.51 -21.52
N TYR A 207 19.03 24.87 -21.32
CA TYR A 207 18.64 23.71 -22.14
C TYR A 207 18.38 24.09 -23.59
N LEU A 208 17.72 25.22 -23.85
CA LEU A 208 17.45 25.68 -25.22
C LEU A 208 18.77 26.04 -25.93
N ASP A 209 19.68 26.74 -25.26
CA ASP A 209 20.99 27.10 -25.80
C ASP A 209 21.83 25.84 -26.10
N ALA A 210 21.86 24.88 -25.17
CA ALA A 210 22.57 23.62 -25.35
C ALA A 210 21.97 22.76 -26.49
N ALA A 211 20.65 22.75 -26.62
CA ALA A 211 19.96 22.07 -27.73
C ALA A 211 20.31 22.72 -29.08
N GLU A 212 20.25 24.05 -29.17
CA GLU A 212 20.60 24.77 -30.39
C GLU A 212 22.06 24.54 -30.81
N PHE A 213 22.99 24.58 -29.84
CA PHE A 213 24.39 24.25 -30.07
C PHE A 213 24.56 22.82 -30.60
N ALA A 214 23.90 21.84 -29.96
CA ALA A 214 23.99 20.44 -30.35
C ALA A 214 23.42 20.20 -31.76
N LEU A 215 22.28 20.80 -32.07
CA LEU A 215 21.65 20.71 -33.39
C LEU A 215 22.51 21.33 -34.49
N ARG A 216 23.05 22.53 -34.27
CA ARG A 216 23.95 23.19 -35.24
C ARG A 216 25.23 22.41 -35.52
N ARG A 217 25.69 21.64 -34.54
CA ARG A 217 26.87 20.78 -34.69
C ARG A 217 26.56 19.50 -35.49
N ALA A 218 25.34 18.99 -35.40
CA ALA A 218 24.91 17.76 -36.04
C ALA A 218 24.51 17.94 -37.52
N LEU A 219 24.09 19.15 -37.90
CA LEU A 219 23.80 19.57 -39.29
C LEU A 219 25.07 19.87 -40.08
#